data_AF-A0A127B2V3-F1
#
_entry.id   AF-A0A127B2V3-F1
#
_cell.length_a   1.000
_cell.length_b   1.000
_cell.length_c   1.000
_cell.angle_alpha   90.00
_cell.angle_beta   90.00
_cell.angle_gamma   90.00
#
_symmetry.space_group_name_H-M   'P 1'
#
loop_
_entity.id
_entity.type
_entity.pdbx_description
1 polymer ?
#
loop_
_entity_poly.entity_id
_entity_poly.type
_entity_poly.pdbx_seq_one_letter_code
_entity_poly.pdbx_strand_id
1 'polypeptide(L)'
;MKFNTKYIVLPLLVGFISASCEKDELEEMNPTAEVASTSNLSTNLIFEETMEGTSPFSTAHGREIGTWDYAFQIVNTPVWRGTKAARFEIRKDQPLVNDGKRSEFTIVKGAEGDITKNTWYSFAAYFPSKGYEYDTEREIINQWYQSGSPSTSLRTDKDRITFEVGNTPETRVVHDLGAIKKDTWTEFVFHFIHSYGSDGLVEIWMNGVKVKTLTGGNMYNDVLPKWKIGLYKSAFKYDETIVTNRVIYFDNVKVGNANATFADMSSGTGSGTTATTTTGTTTTTGGTTTTGGTTTTGGTTTTTTTTPTTTTSTDVQKVVSFTLVNATTDKDIMTIPNGGVIDLSVVGTNRFNIRANTAKAGGVVKFVMSGAKSETRLDDAVPYALFGDNRAGDYYSWTAATGSYTLTGSTYTGTKSSLGSLTAPAYTINFKIQN
;
A
#
# COMPACT_ATOMS: atom_id res chain seq x y z
N MET A 1 -59.44 -34.79 10.96
CA MET A 1 -59.36 -35.87 11.95
C MET A 1 -58.22 -36.80 11.54
N LYS A 2 -57.20 -36.97 12.39
CA LYS A 2 -56.06 -37.90 12.20
C LYS A 2 -56.57 -39.35 12.34
N PHE A 3 -55.93 -40.34 11.70
CA PHE A 3 -55.37 -41.51 12.39
C PHE A 3 -54.48 -42.39 11.47
N ASN A 4 -53.32 -42.74 12.02
CA ASN A 4 -52.34 -43.78 11.64
C ASN A 4 -52.99 -45.21 11.60
N THR A 5 -52.43 -46.33 11.12
CA THR A 5 -51.04 -46.85 11.18
C THR A 5 -50.92 -48.20 10.42
N LYS A 6 -49.68 -48.54 10.01
CA LYS A 6 -48.98 -49.86 10.01
C LYS A 6 -49.43 -51.00 9.07
N TYR A 7 -48.46 -51.55 8.33
CA TYR A 7 -48.10 -52.99 8.36
C TYR A 7 -46.59 -53.21 8.07
N ILE A 8 -46.10 -54.36 8.51
CA ILE A 8 -44.71 -54.76 8.80
C ILE A 8 -44.44 -56.12 8.11
N VAL A 9 -43.20 -56.29 7.60
CA VAL A 9 -42.39 -57.53 7.41
C VAL A 9 -42.53 -58.43 6.15
N LEU A 10 -41.45 -58.40 5.34
CA LEU A 10 -40.54 -59.46 4.78
C LEU A 10 -41.09 -60.88 4.47
N PRO A 11 -40.59 -61.58 3.42
CA PRO A 11 -39.27 -62.25 3.51
C PRO A 11 -38.47 -62.49 2.20
N LEU A 12 -37.22 -62.94 2.44
CA LEU A 12 -36.41 -63.93 1.69
C LEU A 12 -35.48 -63.51 0.52
N LEU A 13 -34.24 -64.02 0.66
CA LEU A 13 -33.04 -63.85 -0.15
C LEU A 13 -32.62 -65.23 -0.70
N VAL A 14 -32.16 -65.30 -1.96
CA VAL A 14 -31.06 -66.07 -2.60
C VAL A 14 -31.29 -65.86 -4.11
N GLY A 15 -30.44 -65.32 -5.00
CA GLY A 15 -29.01 -65.01 -5.06
C GLY A 15 -28.53 -65.50 -6.44
N PHE A 16 -28.01 -64.64 -7.34
CA PHE A 16 -27.02 -65.00 -8.38
C PHE A 16 -26.52 -63.73 -9.13
N ILE A 17 -25.24 -63.45 -8.86
CA ILE A 17 -24.15 -62.78 -9.60
C ILE A 17 -24.45 -62.20 -10.99
N SER A 18 -24.20 -60.90 -11.15
CA SER A 18 -23.59 -60.33 -12.38
C SER A 18 -22.85 -59.02 -12.05
N ALA A 19 -21.81 -58.75 -12.84
CA ALA A 19 -20.73 -57.78 -12.65
C ALA A 19 -21.13 -56.40 -12.11
N SER A 20 -20.50 -55.99 -11.00
CA SER A 20 -20.43 -54.60 -10.56
C SER A 20 -19.15 -54.01 -11.15
N CYS A 21 -19.24 -52.91 -11.89
CA CYS A 21 -18.11 -52.00 -12.02
C CYS A 21 -17.65 -51.62 -10.60
N GLU A 22 -16.38 -51.81 -10.32
CA GLU A 22 -15.72 -51.27 -9.13
C GLU A 22 -15.97 -49.76 -9.10
N LYS A 23 -16.59 -49.32 -8.01
CA LYS A 23 -16.47 -47.95 -7.55
C LYS A 23 -15.07 -47.84 -6.98
N ASP A 24 -14.23 -47.07 -7.65
CA ASP A 24 -12.98 -46.61 -7.05
C ASP A 24 -13.31 -45.93 -5.71
N GLU A 25 -12.81 -46.56 -4.66
CA GLU A 25 -12.83 -46.02 -3.31
C GLU A 25 -11.99 -44.74 -3.30
N LEU A 26 -12.54 -43.73 -2.66
CA LEU A 26 -11.87 -42.47 -2.35
C LEU A 26 -10.66 -42.78 -1.47
N GLU A 27 -9.48 -42.92 -2.09
CA GLU A 27 -8.24 -42.90 -1.35
C GLU A 27 -8.04 -41.51 -0.71
N GLU A 28 -7.97 -41.58 0.60
CA GLU A 28 -7.62 -40.55 1.55
C GLU A 28 -6.27 -39.93 1.18
N MET A 29 -6.29 -38.76 0.53
CA MET A 29 -5.08 -37.97 0.27
C MET A 29 -4.55 -37.39 1.58
N ASN A 30 -3.61 -38.12 2.18
CA ASN A 30 -2.74 -37.65 3.25
C ASN A 30 -1.89 -36.47 2.72
N PRO A 31 -1.76 -35.34 3.45
CA PRO A 31 -1.15 -34.13 2.93
C PRO A 31 0.36 -34.13 3.20
N THR A 32 1.18 -34.32 2.17
CA THR A 32 2.60 -33.98 2.24
C THR A 32 3.15 -33.62 0.87
N ALA A 33 3.07 -32.34 0.55
CA ALA A 33 4.16 -31.53 -0.01
C ALA A 33 3.64 -30.11 -0.22
N GLU A 34 3.45 -29.37 0.88
CA GLU A 34 3.42 -27.91 0.79
C GLU A 34 4.78 -27.45 0.29
N VAL A 35 4.86 -27.10 -1.00
CA VAL A 35 5.83 -26.10 -1.43
C VAL A 35 5.27 -24.77 -0.93
N ALA A 36 5.52 -24.49 0.35
CA ALA A 36 5.27 -23.18 0.92
C ALA A 36 6.15 -22.20 0.16
N SER A 37 5.55 -21.41 -0.75
CA SER A 37 6.13 -20.14 -1.15
C SER A 37 6.05 -19.23 0.06
N THR A 38 7.02 -19.36 0.97
CA THR A 38 7.20 -18.38 2.04
C THR A 38 7.69 -17.09 1.38
N SER A 39 6.75 -16.27 0.92
CA SER A 39 6.99 -14.83 0.95
C SER A 39 7.33 -14.55 2.41
N ASN A 40 8.59 -14.30 2.72
CA ASN A 40 8.99 -13.74 4.01
C ASN A 40 8.36 -12.34 4.06
N LEU A 41 7.08 -12.29 4.41
CA LEU A 41 6.40 -11.08 4.83
C LEU A 41 7.31 -10.45 5.89
N SER A 42 7.49 -9.14 5.84
CA SER A 42 8.13 -8.47 6.97
C SER A 42 7.39 -8.89 8.24
N THR A 43 8.08 -8.97 9.38
CA THR A 43 7.46 -9.36 10.66
C THR A 43 6.27 -8.47 11.06
N ASN A 44 6.10 -7.35 10.38
CA ASN A 44 5.07 -6.35 10.60
C ASN A 44 3.86 -6.52 9.66
N LEU A 45 3.95 -7.33 8.62
CA LEU A 45 2.86 -7.60 7.67
C LEU A 45 2.15 -8.91 8.00
N ILE A 46 0.82 -8.89 7.94
CA ILE A 46 -0.04 -10.08 8.07
C ILE A 46 -0.62 -10.50 6.71
N PHE A 47 -0.63 -9.60 5.74
CA PHE A 47 -1.04 -9.86 4.36
C PHE A 47 -0.25 -8.97 3.42
N GLU A 48 0.19 -9.53 2.29
CA GLU A 48 0.75 -8.79 1.16
C GLU A 48 0.32 -9.50 -0.13
N GLU A 49 -0.19 -8.72 -1.08
CA GLU A 49 -0.49 -9.17 -2.43
C GLU A 49 0.08 -8.17 -3.45
N THR A 50 1.06 -8.65 -4.21
CA THR A 50 1.75 -7.91 -5.27
C THR A 50 1.23 -8.23 -6.67
N MET A 51 0.26 -9.14 -6.78
CA MET A 51 -0.26 -9.71 -8.03
C MET A 51 0.72 -10.57 -8.83
N GLU A 52 2.00 -10.64 -8.42
CA GLU A 52 3.05 -11.34 -9.16
C GLU A 52 2.94 -12.87 -9.07
N GLY A 53 2.34 -13.37 -7.99
CA GLY A 53 2.18 -14.79 -7.70
C GLY A 53 1.39 -15.56 -8.76
N THR A 54 1.40 -16.90 -8.63
CA THR A 54 0.64 -17.81 -9.50
C THR A 54 -0.85 -17.78 -9.21
N SER A 55 -1.23 -17.45 -7.97
CA SER A 55 -2.62 -17.38 -7.50
C SER A 55 -2.86 -16.12 -6.67
N PRO A 56 -2.94 -14.92 -7.28
CA PRO A 56 -3.23 -13.69 -6.55
C PRO A 56 -4.54 -13.76 -5.78
N PHE A 57 -4.54 -13.21 -4.57
CA PHE A 57 -5.61 -13.25 -3.57
C PHE A 57 -6.00 -14.67 -3.10
N SER A 58 -5.14 -15.68 -3.29
CA SER A 58 -5.42 -17.04 -2.79
C SER A 58 -5.56 -17.12 -1.27
N THR A 59 -4.92 -16.21 -0.54
CA THR A 59 -5.01 -16.07 0.92
C THR A 59 -6.06 -15.06 1.37
N ALA A 60 -6.81 -14.45 0.45
CA ALA A 60 -7.91 -13.56 0.81
C ALA A 60 -9.07 -14.35 1.41
N HIS A 61 -9.68 -13.79 2.45
CA HIS A 61 -10.75 -14.38 3.24
C HIS A 61 -12.09 -14.60 2.52
N GLY A 62 -12.30 -13.95 1.38
CA GLY A 62 -13.52 -14.16 0.60
C GLY A 62 -13.54 -13.36 -0.69
N ARG A 63 -14.40 -13.78 -1.61
CA ARG A 63 -14.62 -13.14 -2.90
C ARG A 63 -16.11 -12.95 -3.17
N GLU A 64 -16.48 -11.72 -3.51
CA GLU A 64 -17.82 -11.35 -3.95
C GLU A 64 -17.71 -10.83 -5.37
N ILE A 65 -17.42 -11.75 -6.28
CA ILE A 65 -17.07 -11.49 -7.68
C ILE A 65 -17.88 -12.45 -8.55
N GLY A 66 -18.48 -11.92 -9.63
CA GLY A 66 -19.19 -12.74 -10.60
C GLY A 66 -18.28 -13.70 -11.36
N THR A 67 -18.86 -14.68 -12.03
CA THR A 67 -18.11 -15.67 -12.82
C THR A 67 -17.71 -15.16 -14.22
N TRP A 68 -18.05 -13.92 -14.57
CA TRP A 68 -17.77 -13.33 -15.88
C TRP A 68 -16.30 -12.88 -15.97
N ASP A 69 -15.67 -13.14 -17.12
CA ASP A 69 -14.25 -12.85 -17.35
C ASP A 69 -13.85 -11.39 -17.12
N TYR A 70 -14.79 -10.45 -17.28
CA TYR A 70 -14.51 -9.04 -17.03
C TYR A 70 -14.44 -8.70 -15.53
N ALA A 71 -15.15 -9.44 -14.67
CA ALA A 71 -15.42 -9.05 -13.29
C ALA A 71 -14.13 -8.88 -12.48
N PHE A 72 -13.15 -9.74 -12.75
CA PHE A 72 -11.81 -9.68 -12.16
C PHE A 72 -10.78 -10.30 -13.11
N GLN A 73 -9.68 -9.60 -13.34
CA GLN A 73 -8.58 -10.06 -14.20
C GLN A 73 -7.24 -9.68 -13.59
N ILE A 74 -6.24 -10.53 -13.77
CA ILE A 74 -4.85 -10.13 -13.60
C ILE A 74 -4.36 -9.64 -14.96
N VAL A 75 -3.83 -8.43 -14.99
CA VAL A 75 -3.42 -7.74 -16.22
C VAL A 75 -1.97 -7.31 -16.13
N ASN A 76 -1.33 -7.09 -17.28
CA ASN A 76 0.05 -6.61 -17.37
C ASN A 76 0.16 -5.11 -17.69
N THR A 77 -0.97 -4.43 -17.83
CA THR A 77 -1.03 -2.98 -18.01
C THR A 77 -2.42 -2.43 -17.64
N PRO A 78 -2.51 -1.30 -16.93
CA PRO A 78 -1.43 -0.63 -16.20
C PRO A 78 -0.95 -1.46 -15.00
N VAL A 79 0.28 -1.24 -14.55
CA VAL A 79 0.89 -1.91 -13.38
C VAL A 79 1.54 -0.85 -12.49
N TRP A 80 1.46 -0.99 -11.16
CA TRP A 80 2.13 -0.07 -10.23
C TRP A 80 3.57 -0.53 -9.98
N ARG A 81 3.74 -1.80 -9.62
CA ARG A 81 5.05 -2.43 -9.41
C ARG A 81 5.08 -3.82 -10.01
N GLY A 82 6.26 -4.25 -10.45
CA GLY A 82 6.39 -5.56 -11.08
C GLY A 82 5.78 -5.57 -12.47
N THR A 83 5.03 -6.63 -12.79
CA THR A 83 4.54 -6.93 -14.13
C THR A 83 3.04 -7.20 -14.19
N LYS A 84 2.35 -7.23 -13.05
CA LYS A 84 0.93 -7.56 -12.94
C LYS A 84 0.19 -6.60 -12.02
N ALA A 85 -1.09 -6.40 -12.31
CA ALA A 85 -2.04 -5.71 -11.44
C ALA A 85 -3.40 -6.38 -11.50
N ALA A 86 -4.23 -6.14 -10.48
CA ALA A 86 -5.60 -6.61 -10.45
C ALA A 86 -6.54 -5.59 -11.09
N ARG A 87 -7.27 -5.99 -12.13
CA ARG A 87 -8.33 -5.22 -12.76
C ARG A 87 -9.69 -5.71 -12.27
N PHE A 88 -10.54 -4.80 -11.82
CA PHE A 88 -11.92 -5.06 -11.44
C PHE A 88 -12.84 -4.32 -12.40
N GLU A 89 -13.89 -4.98 -12.87
CA GLU A 89 -14.96 -4.33 -13.63
C GLU A 89 -16.32 -4.71 -13.07
N ILE A 90 -17.21 -3.73 -12.95
CA ILE A 90 -18.63 -3.96 -12.75
C ILE A 90 -19.44 -3.27 -13.83
N ARG A 91 -20.55 -3.87 -14.25
CA ARG A 91 -21.46 -3.34 -15.26
C ARG A 91 -22.85 -3.13 -14.69
N LYS A 92 -23.57 -2.16 -15.23
CA LYS A 92 -24.93 -1.83 -14.85
C LYS A 92 -25.90 -2.98 -15.11
N ASP A 93 -25.70 -3.74 -16.17
CA ASP A 93 -26.53 -4.88 -16.59
C ASP A 93 -26.13 -6.23 -15.95
N GLN A 94 -25.02 -6.31 -15.22
CA GLN A 94 -24.56 -7.57 -14.62
C GLN A 94 -25.57 -8.13 -13.59
N PRO A 95 -25.74 -9.45 -13.46
CA PRO A 95 -26.49 -10.03 -12.33
C PRO A 95 -25.95 -9.62 -10.96
N LEU A 96 -26.82 -9.60 -9.94
CA LEU A 96 -26.41 -9.26 -8.58
C LEU A 96 -25.43 -10.30 -8.02
N VAL A 97 -24.42 -9.82 -7.31
CA VAL A 97 -23.50 -10.62 -6.49
C VAL A 97 -23.73 -10.19 -5.05
N ASN A 98 -24.19 -11.12 -4.21
CA ASN A 98 -24.60 -10.84 -2.82
C ASN A 98 -25.47 -9.58 -2.70
N ASP A 99 -26.61 -9.60 -3.42
CA ASP A 99 -27.63 -8.53 -3.49
C ASP A 99 -27.13 -7.14 -3.96
N GLY A 100 -25.93 -7.07 -4.54
CA GLY A 100 -25.31 -5.83 -4.99
C GLY A 100 -24.66 -5.91 -6.36
N LYS A 101 -24.31 -4.75 -6.91
CA LYS A 101 -23.48 -4.63 -8.12
C LYS A 101 -22.05 -4.43 -7.64
N ARG A 102 -21.28 -5.53 -7.61
CA ARG A 102 -19.96 -5.57 -6.99
C ARG A 102 -18.98 -6.51 -7.68
N SER A 103 -17.72 -6.25 -7.41
CA SER A 103 -16.59 -7.16 -7.60
C SER A 103 -15.59 -6.81 -6.51
N GLU A 104 -15.55 -7.59 -5.43
CA GLU A 104 -14.76 -7.27 -4.22
C GLU A 104 -14.08 -8.50 -3.63
N PHE A 105 -12.89 -8.31 -3.08
CA PHE A 105 -12.26 -9.27 -2.16
C PHE A 105 -12.40 -8.80 -0.72
N THR A 106 -12.65 -9.74 0.18
CA THR A 106 -12.44 -9.58 1.62
C THR A 106 -11.02 -10.05 1.92
N ILE A 107 -10.16 -9.15 2.37
CA ILE A 107 -8.74 -9.43 2.59
C ILE A 107 -8.52 -10.01 3.98
N VAL A 108 -9.09 -9.36 5.01
CA VAL A 108 -9.04 -9.79 6.41
C VAL A 108 -10.41 -9.62 7.06
N LYS A 109 -10.67 -10.38 8.12
CA LYS A 109 -11.88 -10.34 8.94
C LYS A 109 -11.50 -10.19 10.40
N GLY A 110 -11.77 -9.01 10.96
CA GLY A 110 -11.56 -8.78 12.39
C GLY A 110 -12.36 -9.70 13.31
N ALA A 111 -13.53 -10.17 12.86
CA ALA A 111 -14.33 -11.17 13.58
C ALA A 111 -13.63 -12.54 13.73
N GLU A 112 -12.67 -12.86 12.87
CA GLU A 112 -11.88 -14.11 12.91
C GLU A 112 -10.52 -13.90 13.60
N GLY A 113 -10.23 -12.69 14.09
CA GLY A 113 -9.01 -12.39 14.83
C GLY A 113 -7.80 -12.02 13.98
N ASP A 114 -7.95 -11.85 12.67
CA ASP A 114 -6.83 -11.51 11.77
C ASP A 114 -6.14 -10.18 12.13
N ILE A 115 -6.91 -9.23 12.65
CA ILE A 115 -6.47 -7.87 12.94
C ILE A 115 -6.72 -7.52 14.41
N THR A 116 -5.98 -6.53 14.90
CA THR A 116 -6.23 -5.93 16.20
C THR A 116 -6.86 -4.55 16.04
N LYS A 117 -7.08 -3.82 17.14
CA LYS A 117 -7.53 -2.43 17.04
C LYS A 117 -6.50 -1.55 16.32
N ASN A 118 -5.23 -1.71 16.66
CA ASN A 118 -4.12 -1.04 15.99
C ASN A 118 -3.74 -1.85 14.75
N THR A 119 -4.05 -1.34 13.57
CA THR A 119 -3.81 -2.05 12.30
C THR A 119 -3.60 -1.07 11.17
N TRP A 120 -2.74 -1.46 10.24
CA TRP A 120 -2.43 -0.68 9.05
C TRP A 120 -2.96 -1.35 7.80
N TYR A 121 -3.32 -0.54 6.81
CA TYR A 121 -3.81 -1.00 5.51
C TYR A 121 -3.15 -0.17 4.40
N SER A 122 -2.78 -0.79 3.28
CA SER A 122 -2.38 -0.04 2.10
C SER A 122 -2.76 -0.75 0.80
N PHE A 123 -2.89 0.05 -0.25
CA PHE A 123 -3.04 -0.41 -1.63
C PHE A 123 -2.71 0.74 -2.58
N ALA A 124 -2.27 0.42 -3.79
CA ALA A 124 -2.28 1.36 -4.92
C ALA A 124 -3.56 1.17 -5.72
N ALA A 125 -4.17 2.26 -6.19
CA ALA A 125 -5.32 2.23 -7.09
C ALA A 125 -5.10 3.09 -8.35
N TYR A 126 -5.58 2.62 -9.50
CA TYR A 126 -5.54 3.33 -10.77
C TYR A 126 -6.96 3.55 -11.30
N PHE A 127 -7.25 4.80 -11.65
CA PHE A 127 -8.53 5.20 -12.22
C PHE A 127 -8.34 5.51 -13.70
N PRO A 128 -8.70 4.59 -14.62
CA PRO A 128 -8.55 4.85 -16.05
C PRO A 128 -9.50 5.95 -16.51
N SER A 129 -9.10 6.78 -17.47
CA SER A 129 -10.03 7.72 -18.11
C SER A 129 -11.15 7.00 -18.86
N LYS A 130 -10.87 5.82 -19.42
CA LYS A 130 -11.85 4.93 -20.06
C LYS A 130 -12.40 3.89 -19.09
N GLY A 131 -13.72 3.84 -18.94
CA GLY A 131 -14.42 2.95 -18.01
C GLY A 131 -14.44 3.46 -16.56
N TYR A 132 -13.92 4.66 -16.31
CA TYR A 132 -14.11 5.39 -15.05
C TYR A 132 -14.39 6.87 -15.34
N GLU A 133 -15.25 7.13 -16.31
CA GLU A 133 -15.70 8.46 -16.70
C GLU A 133 -16.39 9.18 -15.53
N TYR A 134 -16.57 10.50 -15.66
CA TYR A 134 -17.35 11.27 -14.70
C TYR A 134 -18.75 10.65 -14.49
N ASP A 135 -19.21 10.68 -13.25
CA ASP A 135 -20.54 10.22 -12.86
C ASP A 135 -21.09 11.13 -11.76
N THR A 136 -22.41 11.24 -11.70
CA THR A 136 -23.12 11.99 -10.67
C THR A 136 -23.31 11.20 -9.39
N GLU A 137 -23.17 9.87 -9.48
CA GLU A 137 -23.39 8.93 -8.38
C GLU A 137 -22.09 8.38 -7.81
N ARG A 138 -22.06 8.24 -6.49
CA ARG A 138 -20.92 7.69 -5.74
C ARG A 138 -20.79 6.16 -5.86
N GLU A 139 -19.59 5.66 -5.60
CA GLU A 139 -19.32 4.23 -5.40
C GLU A 139 -18.29 3.97 -4.30
N ILE A 140 -18.25 2.74 -3.79
CA ILE A 140 -17.23 2.27 -2.85
C ILE A 140 -16.11 1.61 -3.63
N ILE A 141 -14.86 1.98 -3.32
CA ILE A 141 -13.66 1.30 -3.82
C ILE A 141 -12.93 0.51 -2.73
N ASN A 142 -13.23 0.82 -1.46
CA ASN A 142 -12.69 0.13 -0.29
C ASN A 142 -13.62 0.33 0.93
N GLN A 143 -13.77 -0.68 1.78
CA GLN A 143 -14.65 -0.59 2.94
C GLN A 143 -14.20 -1.44 4.15
N TRP A 144 -14.46 -0.88 5.34
CA TRP A 144 -14.45 -1.58 6.62
C TRP A 144 -15.89 -1.87 7.03
N TYR A 145 -16.29 -3.13 6.93
CA TYR A 145 -17.67 -3.56 7.07
C TYR A 145 -17.85 -4.45 8.31
N GLN A 146 -18.93 -4.23 9.05
CA GLN A 146 -19.36 -5.08 10.17
C GLN A 146 -20.74 -5.67 9.88
N SER A 147 -21.76 -4.81 9.77
CA SER A 147 -23.15 -5.22 9.55
C SER A 147 -23.96 -4.10 8.87
N GLY A 148 -24.91 -4.47 8.01
CA GLY A 148 -25.80 -3.56 7.28
C GLY A 148 -25.11 -2.69 6.23
N SER A 149 -24.24 -1.77 6.66
CA SER A 149 -23.45 -0.87 5.83
C SER A 149 -22.10 -0.56 6.49
N PRO A 150 -21.04 -0.20 5.74
CA PRO A 150 -19.71 -0.05 6.33
C PRO A 150 -19.64 1.17 7.26
N SER A 151 -19.08 1.03 8.46
CA SER A 151 -18.83 2.15 9.37
C SER A 151 -17.84 3.15 8.77
N THR A 152 -16.87 2.64 8.01
CA THR A 152 -15.86 3.41 7.31
C THR A 152 -15.68 2.94 5.87
N SER A 153 -15.53 3.87 4.93
CA SER A 153 -15.32 3.54 3.51
C SER A 153 -14.54 4.61 2.77
N LEU A 154 -13.72 4.18 1.81
CA LEU A 154 -13.16 5.05 0.77
C LEU A 154 -14.02 4.94 -0.48
N ARG A 155 -14.39 6.09 -1.01
CA ARG A 155 -15.36 6.24 -2.09
C ARG A 155 -14.87 7.21 -3.14
N THR A 156 -15.50 7.12 -4.30
CA THR A 156 -15.44 8.15 -5.32
C THR A 156 -16.82 8.78 -5.46
N ASP A 157 -16.85 10.11 -5.60
CA ASP A 157 -18.07 10.90 -5.78
C ASP A 157 -17.74 12.12 -6.64
N LYS A 158 -18.34 12.24 -7.83
CA LYS A 158 -18.13 13.38 -8.75
C LYS A 158 -16.65 13.72 -8.98
N ASP A 159 -15.86 12.69 -9.32
CA ASP A 159 -14.40 12.76 -9.50
C ASP A 159 -13.59 13.22 -8.27
N ARG A 160 -14.17 13.10 -7.07
CA ARG A 160 -13.49 13.27 -5.79
C ARG A 160 -13.26 11.94 -5.11
N ILE A 161 -12.11 11.80 -4.45
CA ILE A 161 -11.87 10.72 -3.50
C ILE A 161 -12.39 11.21 -2.15
N THR A 162 -13.32 10.46 -1.57
CA THR A 162 -13.94 10.80 -0.29
C THR A 162 -13.75 9.66 0.71
N PHE A 163 -13.56 10.02 1.96
CA PHE A 163 -13.45 9.09 3.07
C PHE A 163 -14.59 9.34 4.04
N GLU A 164 -15.47 8.35 4.19
CA GLU A 164 -16.65 8.43 5.02
C GLU A 164 -16.43 7.56 6.26
N VAL A 165 -16.59 8.12 7.46
CA VAL A 165 -16.28 7.45 8.73
C VAL A 165 -17.25 7.84 9.83
N GLY A 166 -17.64 6.88 10.65
CA GLY A 166 -18.44 7.08 11.86
C GLY A 166 -18.64 5.78 12.66
N ASN A 167 -19.39 5.87 13.76
CA ASN A 167 -19.74 4.75 14.63
C ASN A 167 -21.22 4.34 14.56
N THR A 168 -22.02 5.02 13.74
CA THR A 168 -23.38 4.63 13.34
C THR A 168 -23.59 5.04 11.87
N PRO A 169 -24.58 4.48 11.16
CA PRO A 169 -24.89 4.92 9.80
C PRO A 169 -25.20 6.42 9.69
N GLU A 170 -25.85 7.01 10.68
CA GLU A 170 -26.35 8.39 10.70
C GLU A 170 -25.28 9.40 11.10
N THR A 171 -24.26 8.99 11.85
CA THR A 171 -23.18 9.86 12.35
C THR A 171 -21.98 9.94 11.42
N ARG A 172 -21.99 9.23 10.29
CA ARG A 172 -20.86 9.23 9.36
C ARG A 172 -20.60 10.62 8.80
N VAL A 173 -19.34 11.02 8.82
CA VAL A 173 -18.88 12.28 8.22
C VAL A 173 -18.10 11.96 6.96
N VAL A 174 -18.39 12.69 5.89
CA VAL A 174 -17.66 12.61 4.62
C VAL A 174 -16.51 13.61 4.63
N HIS A 175 -15.31 13.12 4.38
CA HIS A 175 -14.10 13.93 4.22
C HIS A 175 -13.62 13.85 2.77
N ASP A 176 -13.59 14.98 2.09
CA ASP A 176 -12.97 15.08 0.77
C ASP A 176 -11.44 15.03 0.91
N LEU A 177 -10.81 14.09 0.18
CA LEU A 177 -9.37 13.87 0.18
C LEU A 177 -8.67 14.46 -1.05
N GLY A 178 -9.40 14.86 -2.10
CA GLY A 178 -8.80 15.37 -3.32
C GLY A 178 -9.50 14.88 -4.59
N ALA A 179 -9.07 15.44 -5.72
CA ALA A 179 -9.54 15.01 -7.03
C ALA A 179 -8.94 13.64 -7.39
N ILE A 180 -9.71 12.83 -8.10
CA ILE A 180 -9.19 11.64 -8.78
C ILE A 180 -8.22 12.11 -9.87
N LYS A 181 -6.99 11.60 -9.84
CA LYS A 181 -6.06 11.73 -10.96
C LYS A 181 -6.28 10.54 -11.89
N LYS A 182 -6.89 10.80 -13.05
CA LYS A 182 -7.08 9.77 -14.07
C LYS A 182 -5.72 9.35 -14.65
N ASP A 183 -5.68 8.12 -15.11
CA ASP A 183 -4.54 7.50 -15.79
C ASP A 183 -3.23 7.52 -14.99
N THR A 184 -3.32 7.70 -13.66
CA THR A 184 -2.18 7.72 -12.74
C THR A 184 -2.53 6.91 -11.51
N TRP A 185 -1.57 6.14 -11.02
CA TRP A 185 -1.72 5.40 -9.78
C TRP A 185 -1.70 6.34 -8.56
N THR A 186 -2.50 6.00 -7.56
CA THR A 186 -2.51 6.63 -6.24
C THR A 186 -2.30 5.57 -5.19
N GLU A 187 -1.22 5.69 -4.41
CA GLU A 187 -1.02 4.86 -3.21
C GLU A 187 -1.81 5.44 -2.05
N PHE A 188 -2.56 4.58 -1.37
CA PHE A 188 -3.22 4.87 -0.12
C PHE A 188 -2.57 4.08 1.00
N VAL A 189 -2.30 4.74 2.12
CA VAL A 189 -1.92 4.10 3.38
C VAL A 189 -2.87 4.60 4.46
N PHE A 190 -3.30 3.68 5.32
CA PHE A 190 -4.17 3.95 6.44
C PHE A 190 -3.60 3.34 7.71
N HIS A 191 -3.71 4.06 8.82
CA HIS A 191 -3.47 3.55 10.16
C HIS A 191 -4.73 3.77 10.98
N PHE A 192 -5.23 2.68 11.57
CA PHE A 192 -6.41 2.71 12.41
C PHE A 192 -6.04 2.35 13.84
N ILE A 193 -6.62 3.08 14.79
CA ILE A 193 -7.03 2.51 16.08
C ILE A 193 -8.54 2.35 15.99
N HIS A 194 -9.00 1.12 15.75
CA HIS A 194 -10.42 0.80 15.63
C HIS A 194 -11.14 1.00 16.97
N SER A 195 -12.14 1.87 16.98
CA SER A 195 -13.03 2.06 18.14
C SER A 195 -14.38 2.63 17.73
N TYR A 196 -15.42 2.31 18.50
CA TYR A 196 -16.72 2.97 18.41
C TYR A 196 -16.79 4.24 19.28
N GLY A 197 -15.80 4.46 20.14
CA GLY A 197 -15.72 5.58 21.08
C GLY A 197 -14.78 6.70 20.63
N SER A 198 -14.56 7.67 21.53
CA SER A 198 -13.72 8.85 21.28
C SER A 198 -12.22 8.53 21.14
N ASP A 199 -11.79 7.34 21.53
CA ASP A 199 -10.41 6.83 21.47
C ASP A 199 -10.03 6.27 20.08
N GLY A 200 -10.96 6.27 19.12
CA GLY A 200 -10.66 5.87 17.74
C GLY A 200 -9.74 6.85 17.03
N LEU A 201 -8.91 6.32 16.13
CA LEU A 201 -7.98 7.06 15.29
C LEU A 201 -8.05 6.54 13.86
N VAL A 202 -8.04 7.45 12.89
CA VAL A 202 -7.72 7.13 11.50
C VAL A 202 -6.70 8.14 11.00
N GLU A 203 -5.57 7.66 10.52
CA GLU A 203 -4.60 8.46 9.78
C GLU A 203 -4.57 7.99 8.33
N ILE A 204 -4.54 8.94 7.40
CA ILE A 204 -4.65 8.67 5.96
C ILE A 204 -3.50 9.35 5.25
N TRP A 205 -2.80 8.60 4.40
CA TRP A 205 -1.80 9.10 3.49
C TRP A 205 -2.18 8.79 2.05
N MET A 206 -1.90 9.74 1.17
CA MET A 206 -1.99 9.56 -0.28
C MET A 206 -0.63 9.89 -0.89
N ASN A 207 -0.08 8.97 -1.67
CA ASN A 207 1.21 9.13 -2.35
C ASN A 207 2.34 9.62 -1.42
N GLY A 208 2.47 9.00 -0.25
CA GLY A 208 3.50 9.38 0.72
C GLY A 208 3.09 10.48 1.70
N VAL A 209 2.05 11.25 1.41
CA VAL A 209 1.70 12.47 2.16
C VAL A 209 0.51 12.21 3.07
N LYS A 210 0.65 12.48 4.38
CA LYS A 210 -0.46 12.43 5.34
C LYS A 210 -1.48 13.53 4.98
N VAL A 211 -2.67 13.14 4.55
CA VAL A 211 -3.75 14.05 4.13
C VAL A 211 -4.78 14.28 5.23
N LYS A 212 -4.95 13.32 6.15
CA LYS A 212 -5.87 13.43 7.29
C LYS A 212 -5.36 12.70 8.53
N THR A 213 -5.75 13.24 9.67
CA THR A 213 -5.80 12.57 10.98
C THR A 213 -7.19 12.85 11.55
N LEU A 214 -7.94 11.80 11.83
CA LEU A 214 -9.31 11.84 12.32
C LEU A 214 -9.36 11.11 13.65
N THR A 215 -10.05 11.68 14.64
CA THR A 215 -10.26 11.06 15.95
C THR A 215 -11.76 10.80 16.16
N GLY A 216 -12.07 9.86 17.04
CA GLY A 216 -13.43 9.45 17.33
C GLY A 216 -13.83 8.13 16.68
N GLY A 217 -15.10 7.77 16.84
CA GLY A 217 -15.61 6.47 16.48
C GLY A 217 -15.54 6.20 14.98
N ASN A 218 -14.87 5.12 14.59
CA ASN A 218 -14.62 4.70 13.21
C ASN A 218 -15.08 3.26 12.91
N MET A 219 -15.65 2.59 13.91
CA MET A 219 -16.33 1.31 13.77
C MET A 219 -17.64 1.34 14.58
N TYR A 220 -18.55 0.43 14.27
CA TYR A 220 -19.72 0.17 15.10
C TYR A 220 -19.31 -0.51 16.40
N ASN A 221 -20.15 -0.42 17.42
CA ASN A 221 -19.97 -1.13 18.69
C ASN A 221 -20.30 -2.63 18.51
N ASP A 222 -19.42 -3.31 17.78
CA ASP A 222 -19.52 -4.71 17.34
C ASP A 222 -18.09 -5.27 17.17
N VAL A 223 -17.95 -6.48 16.65
CA VAL A 223 -16.65 -7.09 16.30
C VAL A 223 -15.83 -6.22 15.35
N LEU A 224 -14.51 -6.38 15.35
CA LEU A 224 -13.63 -5.66 14.42
C LEU A 224 -14.07 -5.89 12.96
N PRO A 225 -14.01 -4.83 12.12
CA PRO A 225 -14.52 -4.91 10.76
C PRO A 225 -13.75 -5.93 9.92
N LYS A 226 -14.42 -6.48 8.90
CA LYS A 226 -13.70 -7.04 7.75
C LYS A 226 -13.28 -5.91 6.81
N TRP A 227 -12.11 -6.06 6.21
CA TRP A 227 -11.58 -5.10 5.25
C TRP A 227 -11.69 -5.63 3.83
N LYS A 228 -12.25 -4.81 2.94
CA LYS A 228 -12.52 -5.19 1.56
C LYS A 228 -12.01 -4.17 0.56
N ILE A 229 -11.52 -4.63 -0.58
CA ILE A 229 -11.15 -3.80 -1.73
C ILE A 229 -11.91 -4.27 -2.97
N GLY A 230 -12.12 -3.38 -3.94
CA GLY A 230 -12.77 -3.70 -5.21
C GLY A 230 -13.72 -2.59 -5.66
N LEU A 231 -14.88 -2.96 -6.19
CA LEU A 231 -15.94 -2.03 -6.60
C LEU A 231 -17.28 -2.46 -6.01
N TYR A 232 -18.02 -1.51 -5.44
CA TYR A 232 -19.44 -1.66 -5.12
C TYR A 232 -20.20 -0.37 -5.46
N LYS A 233 -21.20 -0.47 -6.34
CA LYS A 233 -22.00 0.67 -6.80
C LYS A 233 -23.50 0.38 -6.69
N SER A 234 -24.15 0.93 -5.67
CA SER A 234 -25.61 0.78 -5.49
C SER A 234 -26.41 1.43 -6.62
N ALA A 235 -25.94 2.55 -7.18
CA ALA A 235 -26.64 3.26 -8.26
C ALA A 235 -26.86 2.40 -9.52
N PHE A 236 -26.05 1.36 -9.76
CA PHE A 236 -26.31 0.38 -10.83
C PHE A 236 -27.50 -0.54 -10.54
N LYS A 237 -27.85 -0.78 -9.27
CA LYS A 237 -29.03 -1.56 -8.88
C LYS A 237 -30.32 -0.76 -9.07
N TYR A 238 -30.26 0.55 -8.86
CA TYR A 238 -31.43 1.44 -8.84
C TYR A 238 -31.59 2.32 -10.08
N ASP A 239 -30.71 2.15 -11.07
CA ASP A 239 -30.76 2.89 -12.34
C ASP A 239 -30.58 4.42 -12.19
N GLU A 240 -29.80 4.85 -11.19
CA GLU A 240 -29.66 6.28 -10.81
C GLU A 240 -28.46 6.98 -11.47
N THR A 241 -27.60 6.22 -12.16
CA THR A 241 -26.32 6.70 -12.70
C THR A 241 -26.30 6.82 -14.23
N ILE A 242 -25.49 7.77 -14.70
CA ILE A 242 -25.28 8.10 -16.12
C ILE A 242 -24.25 7.20 -16.82
N VAL A 243 -23.50 6.38 -16.08
CA VAL A 243 -22.51 5.45 -16.66
C VAL A 243 -23.05 4.01 -16.70
N THR A 244 -22.45 3.16 -17.53
CA THR A 244 -22.86 1.75 -17.69
C THR A 244 -21.86 0.76 -17.12
N ASN A 245 -20.65 1.19 -16.79
CA ASN A 245 -19.63 0.35 -16.17
C ASN A 245 -18.68 1.16 -15.26
N ARG A 246 -17.90 0.43 -14.47
CA ARG A 246 -16.74 0.92 -13.71
C ARG A 246 -15.59 -0.04 -13.86
N VAL A 247 -14.40 0.48 -14.14
CA VAL A 247 -13.14 -0.26 -14.23
C VAL A 247 -12.12 0.39 -13.30
N ILE A 248 -11.57 -0.35 -12.34
CA ILE A 248 -10.50 0.13 -11.47
C ILE A 248 -9.40 -0.92 -11.38
N TYR A 249 -8.17 -0.48 -11.13
CA TYR A 249 -7.06 -1.40 -10.89
C TYR A 249 -6.52 -1.23 -9.49
N PHE A 250 -6.08 -2.33 -8.90
CA PHE A 250 -5.40 -2.38 -7.61
C PHE A 250 -4.08 -3.14 -7.72
N ASP A 251 -3.12 -2.74 -6.89
CA ASP A 251 -1.82 -3.39 -6.77
C ASP A 251 -1.25 -3.12 -5.36
N ASN A 252 -0.24 -3.88 -4.94
CA ASN A 252 0.51 -3.72 -3.69
C ASN A 252 -0.42 -3.60 -2.46
N VAL A 253 -1.33 -4.56 -2.31
CA VAL A 253 -2.33 -4.61 -1.23
C VAL A 253 -1.69 -5.19 0.02
N LYS A 254 -1.71 -4.47 1.13
CA LYS A 254 -1.08 -4.89 2.39
C LYS A 254 -1.97 -4.69 3.60
N VAL A 255 -1.79 -5.57 4.57
CA VAL A 255 -2.29 -5.36 5.94
C VAL A 255 -1.13 -5.54 6.91
N GLY A 256 -0.92 -4.54 7.75
CA GLY A 256 0.12 -4.52 8.77
C GLY A 256 -0.45 -4.69 10.18
N ASN A 257 0.28 -5.41 11.03
CA ASN A 257 -0.07 -5.57 12.44
C ASN A 257 0.20 -4.30 13.25
N ALA A 258 0.00 -4.37 14.58
CA ALA A 258 0.18 -3.23 15.49
C ALA A 258 1.61 -2.69 15.56
N ASN A 259 2.61 -3.45 15.11
CA ASN A 259 4.01 -3.03 15.03
C ASN A 259 4.37 -2.43 13.67
N ALA A 260 3.47 -2.50 12.68
CA ALA A 260 3.69 -1.89 11.39
C ALA A 260 3.84 -0.38 11.50
N THR A 261 4.65 0.16 10.61
CA THR A 261 4.92 1.57 10.47
C THR A 261 4.48 2.05 9.10
N PHE A 262 4.40 3.36 8.93
CA PHE A 262 4.18 3.95 7.62
C PHE A 262 5.17 3.46 6.56
N ALA A 263 6.42 3.16 6.93
CA ALA A 263 7.44 2.67 6.01
C ALA A 263 7.22 1.22 5.57
N ASP A 264 6.62 0.37 6.41
CA ASP A 264 6.24 -1.00 6.04
C ASP A 264 5.09 -0.99 5.01
N MET A 265 4.22 0.01 5.12
CA MET A 265 2.95 0.08 4.40
C MET A 265 3.01 0.92 3.13
N SER A 266 3.87 1.95 3.11
CA SER A 266 4.13 2.74 1.91
C SER A 266 5.23 2.07 1.10
N SER A 267 5.04 2.08 -0.21
CA SER A 267 6.03 1.56 -1.13
C SER A 267 7.18 2.57 -1.34
N GLY A 268 7.03 3.82 -0.90
CA GLY A 268 7.87 4.95 -1.31
C GLY A 268 7.51 5.37 -2.74
N THR A 269 7.51 6.68 -3.03
CA THR A 269 6.91 7.27 -4.24
C THR A 269 7.16 6.44 -5.51
N GLY A 270 6.14 5.72 -5.98
CA GLY A 270 6.17 4.99 -7.24
C GLY A 270 6.21 5.95 -8.42
N SER A 271 7.33 5.93 -9.15
CA SER A 271 7.36 6.41 -10.54
C SER A 271 6.99 5.21 -11.41
N GLY A 272 5.80 5.28 -12.02
CA GLY A 272 5.41 4.31 -13.03
C GLY A 272 6.35 4.44 -14.23
N THR A 273 7.17 3.42 -14.47
CA THR A 273 7.78 3.17 -15.77
C THR A 273 7.81 1.66 -15.99
N THR A 274 7.16 1.24 -17.08
CA THR A 274 7.06 -0.13 -17.58
C THR A 274 8.43 -0.82 -17.63
N ALA A 275 8.64 -1.83 -16.79
CA ALA A 275 9.83 -2.69 -16.86
C ALA A 275 9.61 -3.80 -17.88
N THR A 276 10.38 -3.76 -18.96
CA THR A 276 10.57 -4.89 -19.89
C THR A 276 11.65 -5.80 -19.29
N THR A 277 11.29 -7.04 -18.95
CA THR A 277 12.20 -8.02 -18.35
C THR A 277 13.04 -8.70 -19.43
N THR A 278 14.37 -8.53 -19.37
CA THR A 278 15.33 -9.42 -20.03
C THR A 278 16.07 -10.23 -18.97
N THR A 279 15.88 -11.54 -19.00
CA THR A 279 16.45 -12.54 -18.10
C THR A 279 17.96 -12.66 -18.32
N GLY A 280 18.76 -12.42 -17.28
CA GLY A 280 20.19 -12.70 -17.24
C GLY A 280 20.54 -13.53 -16.01
N THR A 281 20.77 -14.82 -16.23
CA THR A 281 21.21 -15.81 -15.25
C THR A 281 22.64 -15.53 -14.78
N THR A 282 22.87 -15.39 -13.47
CA THR A 282 24.22 -15.41 -12.90
C THR A 282 24.32 -16.40 -11.75
N THR A 283 25.14 -17.41 -11.99
CA THR A 283 25.59 -18.47 -11.07
C THR A 283 26.37 -17.89 -9.89
N THR A 284 25.97 -18.24 -8.67
CA THR A 284 26.72 -18.00 -7.43
C THR A 284 27.70 -19.14 -7.15
N THR A 285 28.99 -18.82 -6.98
CA THR A 285 29.96 -19.69 -6.31
C THR A 285 30.35 -19.02 -4.99
N GLY A 286 30.14 -19.76 -3.90
CA GLY A 286 30.40 -19.30 -2.53
C GLY A 286 31.88 -19.29 -2.15
N GLY A 287 32.16 -18.58 -1.05
CA GLY A 287 33.46 -18.56 -0.40
C GLY A 287 33.32 -18.00 1.02
N THR A 288 33.05 -18.89 1.97
CA THR A 288 33.06 -18.63 3.42
C THR A 288 34.50 -18.49 3.90
N THR A 289 34.79 -17.50 4.76
CA THR A 289 35.88 -17.61 5.75
C THR A 289 35.50 -16.84 7.01
N THR A 290 35.29 -17.60 8.08
CA THR A 290 35.25 -17.17 9.48
C THR A 290 36.65 -16.89 10.01
N THR A 291 36.82 -15.89 10.89
CA THR A 291 37.66 -16.01 12.11
C THR A 291 37.19 -14.96 13.13
N GLY A 292 36.95 -15.42 14.37
CA GLY A 292 36.47 -14.61 15.48
C GLY A 292 37.56 -13.83 16.24
N GLY A 293 37.12 -13.02 17.20
CA GLY A 293 37.96 -12.31 18.15
C GLY A 293 37.12 -11.60 19.21
N THR A 294 37.05 -12.20 20.39
CA THR A 294 36.39 -11.72 21.61
C THR A 294 37.23 -10.65 22.31
N THR A 295 36.62 -9.51 22.68
CA THR A 295 37.01 -8.74 23.89
C THR A 295 35.79 -8.01 24.47
N THR A 296 35.38 -8.42 25.67
CA THR A 296 34.49 -7.70 26.60
C THR A 296 35.24 -6.55 27.29
N THR A 297 34.60 -5.39 27.53
CA THR A 297 34.60 -4.66 28.83
C THR A 297 33.57 -3.52 28.82
N GLY A 298 32.63 -3.59 29.79
CA GLY A 298 32.02 -2.48 30.55
C GLY A 298 31.56 -1.20 29.83
N GLY A 299 30.26 -1.08 29.58
CA GLY A 299 29.59 0.18 29.28
C GLY A 299 28.40 0.40 30.22
N THR A 300 28.56 1.32 31.17
CA THR A 300 27.54 1.80 32.11
C THR A 300 26.27 2.24 31.37
N THR A 301 25.13 1.62 31.69
CA THR A 301 23.81 2.03 31.22
C THR A 301 23.43 3.36 31.89
N THR A 302 23.62 4.48 31.20
CA THR A 302 22.98 5.74 31.56
C THR A 302 21.61 5.78 30.89
N THR A 303 20.57 5.55 31.70
CA THR A 303 19.17 5.71 31.31
C THR A 303 18.88 7.20 31.10
N THR A 304 18.88 7.68 29.86
CA THR A 304 18.32 8.98 29.50
C THR A 304 16.80 8.82 29.40
N THR A 305 16.11 9.24 30.45
CA THR A 305 14.65 9.43 30.46
C THR A 305 14.29 10.51 29.44
N THR A 306 13.80 10.10 28.27
CA THR A 306 13.15 11.02 27.33
C THR A 306 11.71 11.21 27.74
N THR A 307 11.43 12.32 28.41
CA THR A 307 10.09 12.84 28.62
C THR A 307 9.40 13.00 27.27
N PRO A 308 8.20 12.43 27.04
CA PRO A 308 7.46 12.67 25.82
C PRO A 308 6.90 14.09 25.86
N THR A 309 7.57 15.01 25.17
CA THR A 309 7.05 16.35 24.92
C THR A 309 5.88 16.23 23.95
N THR A 310 4.72 16.66 24.43
CA THR A 310 3.45 16.80 23.73
C THR A 310 3.66 17.55 22.40
N THR A 311 3.50 16.88 21.26
CA THR A 311 3.60 17.52 19.94
C THR A 311 2.27 18.13 19.54
N THR A 312 2.20 19.45 19.66
CA THR A 312 1.24 20.29 18.97
C THR A 312 1.39 20.11 17.45
N SER A 313 0.31 19.70 16.79
CA SER A 313 0.14 19.73 15.34
C SER A 313 0.36 21.16 14.83
N THR A 314 1.50 21.42 14.19
CA THR A 314 1.78 22.70 13.52
C THR A 314 2.59 22.49 12.24
N ASP A 315 2.33 23.36 11.26
CA ASP A 315 2.95 23.51 9.94
C ASP A 315 4.48 23.74 9.99
N VAL A 316 5.24 22.68 10.31
CA VAL A 316 6.70 22.72 10.41
C VAL A 316 7.37 22.34 9.09
N GLN A 317 8.49 22.99 8.80
CA GLN A 317 9.33 22.61 7.67
C GLN A 317 9.91 21.21 7.89
N LYS A 318 9.87 20.37 6.85
CA LYS A 318 10.46 19.03 6.82
C LYS A 318 10.85 18.67 5.39
N VAL A 319 11.84 17.79 5.22
CA VAL A 319 12.10 17.14 3.93
C VAL A 319 10.97 16.13 3.66
N VAL A 320 10.42 16.16 2.44
CA VAL A 320 9.34 15.26 2.02
C VAL A 320 9.79 14.26 0.95
N SER A 321 10.79 14.60 0.15
CA SER A 321 11.41 13.70 -0.84
C SER A 321 12.74 14.25 -1.35
N PHE A 322 13.50 13.40 -2.05
CA PHE A 322 14.67 13.83 -2.83
C PHE A 322 14.41 13.65 -4.32
N THR A 323 14.87 14.59 -5.14
CA THR A 323 14.78 14.55 -6.60
C THR A 323 16.17 14.55 -7.19
N LEU A 324 16.43 13.62 -8.11
CA LEU A 324 17.58 13.66 -9.00
C LEU A 324 17.32 14.72 -10.08
N VAL A 325 18.25 15.67 -10.21
CA VAL A 325 18.13 16.80 -11.14
C VAL A 325 19.28 16.75 -12.14
N ASN A 326 18.99 17.00 -13.41
CA ASN A 326 19.99 17.16 -14.46
C ASN A 326 20.66 18.52 -14.29
N ALA A 327 21.92 18.54 -13.85
CA ALA A 327 22.66 19.78 -13.55
C ALA A 327 23.16 20.53 -14.80
N THR A 328 22.85 20.06 -16.01
CA THR A 328 23.13 20.77 -17.25
C THR A 328 21.91 21.52 -17.76
N THR A 329 20.69 21.07 -17.41
CA THR A 329 19.42 21.60 -17.94
C THR A 329 18.51 22.16 -16.85
N ASP A 330 18.90 21.99 -15.58
CA ASP A 330 18.13 22.32 -14.38
C ASP A 330 16.74 21.68 -14.35
N LYS A 331 16.59 20.53 -15.03
CA LYS A 331 15.34 19.78 -15.09
C LYS A 331 15.36 18.59 -14.14
N ASP A 332 14.25 18.40 -13.46
CA ASP A 332 13.97 17.21 -12.68
C ASP A 332 14.02 15.98 -13.58
N ILE A 333 14.67 14.93 -13.11
CA ILE A 333 14.75 13.63 -13.80
C ILE A 333 13.76 12.68 -13.16
N MET A 334 13.92 12.44 -11.86
CA MET A 334 13.09 11.53 -11.09
C MET A 334 13.15 11.84 -9.60
N THR A 335 12.09 11.52 -8.87
CA THR A 335 12.17 11.37 -7.41
C THR A 335 12.99 10.12 -7.08
N ILE A 336 13.86 10.19 -6.08
CA ILE A 336 14.67 9.04 -5.62
C ILE A 336 13.90 8.35 -4.49
N PRO A 337 13.28 7.17 -4.73
CA PRO A 337 12.61 6.44 -3.67
C PRO A 337 13.61 5.77 -2.73
N ASN A 338 13.20 5.46 -1.51
CA ASN A 338 13.97 4.59 -0.63
C ASN A 338 14.06 3.17 -1.23
N GLY A 339 15.26 2.60 -1.26
CA GLY A 339 15.60 1.39 -2.01
C GLY A 339 15.76 1.59 -3.52
N GLY A 340 15.65 2.82 -4.03
CA GLY A 340 15.66 3.11 -5.47
C GLY A 340 16.98 2.79 -6.16
N VAL A 341 16.92 2.55 -7.48
CA VAL A 341 18.10 2.38 -8.33
C VAL A 341 18.14 3.51 -9.36
N ILE A 342 19.28 4.18 -9.46
CA ILE A 342 19.59 5.18 -10.46
C ILE A 342 20.54 4.53 -11.46
N ASP A 343 20.03 4.26 -12.65
CA ASP A 343 20.80 3.68 -13.74
C ASP A 343 21.31 4.79 -14.67
N LEU A 344 22.62 5.03 -14.67
CA LEU A 344 23.22 6.13 -15.44
C LEU A 344 23.07 5.94 -16.95
N SER A 345 22.95 4.70 -17.44
CA SER A 345 22.69 4.44 -18.86
C SER A 345 21.29 4.88 -19.28
N VAL A 346 20.30 4.72 -18.39
CA VAL A 346 18.91 5.11 -18.63
C VAL A 346 18.72 6.61 -18.47
N VAL A 347 19.40 7.22 -17.49
CA VAL A 347 19.26 8.65 -17.22
C VAL A 347 19.91 9.51 -18.31
N GLY A 348 20.91 9.01 -19.02
CA GLY A 348 21.45 9.65 -20.22
C GLY A 348 22.35 10.87 -19.97
N THR A 349 22.83 11.06 -18.74
CA THR A 349 23.87 12.05 -18.39
C THR A 349 24.69 11.55 -17.20
N ASN A 350 25.81 12.19 -16.89
CA ASN A 350 26.64 11.94 -15.71
C ASN A 350 26.82 13.20 -14.85
N ARG A 351 25.99 14.21 -15.12
CA ARG A 351 25.99 15.54 -14.48
C ARG A 351 24.69 15.75 -13.74
N PHE A 352 24.69 15.46 -12.45
CA PHE A 352 23.48 15.51 -11.63
C PHE A 352 23.66 16.32 -10.35
N ASN A 353 22.53 16.67 -9.75
CA ASN A 353 22.45 17.10 -8.37
C ASN A 353 21.29 16.37 -7.69
N ILE A 354 21.22 16.42 -6.37
CA ILE A 354 20.10 15.89 -5.60
C ILE A 354 19.44 17.06 -4.85
N ARG A 355 18.20 17.37 -5.20
CA ARG A 355 17.39 18.39 -4.52
C ARG A 355 16.60 17.78 -3.38
N ALA A 356 16.57 18.42 -2.21
CA ALA A 356 15.57 18.14 -1.18
C ALA A 356 14.29 18.94 -1.48
N ASN A 357 13.17 18.23 -1.65
CA ASN A 357 11.86 18.86 -1.64
C ASN A 357 11.41 18.97 -0.19
N THR A 358 10.95 20.15 0.22
CA THR A 358 10.50 20.40 1.59
C THR A 358 9.02 20.79 1.60
N ALA A 359 8.33 20.54 2.72
CA ALA A 359 6.91 20.86 2.87
C ALA A 359 6.60 22.37 2.73
N LYS A 360 7.59 23.22 3.00
CA LYS A 360 7.57 24.69 2.84
C LYS A 360 9.01 25.20 2.76
N ALA A 361 9.20 26.37 2.15
CA ALA A 361 10.49 27.07 2.17
C ALA A 361 10.77 27.67 3.55
N GLY A 362 12.06 27.85 3.88
CA GLY A 362 12.54 28.48 5.12
C GLY A 362 13.79 27.80 5.68
N GLY A 363 14.45 28.40 6.67
CA GLY A 363 15.51 27.72 7.43
C GLY A 363 16.64 27.08 6.60
N VAL A 364 17.18 25.97 7.11
CA VAL A 364 18.35 25.27 6.56
C VAL A 364 18.03 23.79 6.39
N VAL A 365 18.38 23.20 5.24
CA VAL A 365 18.44 21.75 5.05
C VAL A 365 19.88 21.27 5.23
N LYS A 366 20.08 20.35 6.17
CA LYS A 366 21.31 19.56 6.32
C LYS A 366 21.17 18.24 5.58
N PHE A 367 22.01 18.05 4.57
CA PHE A 367 22.21 16.78 3.90
C PHE A 367 23.37 16.03 4.54
N VAL A 368 23.20 14.73 4.73
CA VAL A 368 24.26 13.77 5.09
C VAL A 368 24.13 12.58 4.16
N MET A 369 25.07 12.44 3.23
CA MET A 369 25.20 11.30 2.33
C MET A 369 26.37 10.42 2.77
N SER A 370 26.18 9.10 2.73
CA SER A 370 27.22 8.09 2.98
C SER A 370 27.08 6.93 2.01
N GLY A 371 28.06 6.02 1.99
CA GLY A 371 28.10 4.85 1.11
C GLY A 371 29.29 4.91 0.15
N ALA A 372 29.05 4.67 -1.14
CA ALA A 372 30.10 4.70 -2.17
C ALA A 372 30.81 6.06 -2.29
N LYS A 373 30.14 7.15 -1.88
CA LYS A 373 30.76 8.44 -1.58
C LYS A 373 30.00 9.10 -0.44
N SER A 374 30.73 9.82 0.41
CA SER A 374 30.14 10.60 1.51
C SER A 374 30.19 12.09 1.20
N GLU A 375 29.15 12.80 1.60
CA GLU A 375 29.03 14.25 1.47
C GLU A 375 28.21 14.80 2.63
N THR A 376 28.50 16.00 3.12
CA THR A 376 27.66 16.67 4.12
C THR A 376 27.57 18.14 3.77
N ARG A 377 26.33 18.63 3.62
CA ARG A 377 26.08 20.01 3.22
C ARG A 377 24.97 20.64 4.06
N LEU A 378 25.17 21.91 4.40
CA LEU A 378 24.08 22.81 4.81
C LEU A 378 23.71 23.70 3.62
N ASP A 379 22.41 23.76 3.31
CA ASP A 379 21.83 24.65 2.32
C ASP A 379 20.67 25.46 2.90
N ASP A 380 20.68 26.77 2.70
CA ASP A 380 19.74 27.72 3.27
C ASP A 380 18.99 28.55 2.20
N ALA A 381 19.17 28.19 0.92
CA ALA A 381 18.47 28.81 -0.20
C ALA A 381 17.65 27.76 -0.97
N VAL A 382 16.46 28.15 -1.43
CA VAL A 382 15.66 27.33 -2.35
C VAL A 382 16.16 27.57 -3.77
N PRO A 383 16.37 26.52 -4.58
CA PRO A 383 16.22 25.09 -4.25
C PRO A 383 17.34 24.53 -3.36
N TYR A 384 16.97 23.76 -2.32
CA TYR A 384 17.95 23.09 -1.45
C TYR A 384 18.63 21.94 -2.21
N ALA A 385 19.92 22.07 -2.52
CA ALA A 385 20.65 21.12 -3.35
C ALA A 385 21.85 20.53 -2.61
N LEU A 386 22.00 19.20 -2.62
CA LEU A 386 23.09 18.49 -1.92
C LEU A 386 24.49 18.91 -2.43
N PHE A 387 24.63 19.24 -3.71
CA PHE A 387 25.87 19.75 -4.27
C PHE A 387 25.84 21.26 -4.56
N GLY A 388 24.77 21.93 -4.13
CA GLY A 388 24.57 23.38 -4.25
C GLY A 388 24.12 23.86 -5.63
N ASP A 389 23.80 25.15 -5.69
CA ASP A 389 23.41 25.89 -6.88
C ASP A 389 23.99 27.31 -6.84
N ASN A 390 23.74 28.11 -7.87
CA ASN A 390 24.11 29.53 -7.90
C ASN A 390 23.16 30.46 -7.11
N ARG A 391 22.28 29.92 -6.25
CA ARG A 391 21.17 30.60 -5.57
C ARG A 391 20.09 31.19 -6.49
N ALA A 392 20.11 30.85 -7.77
CA ALA A 392 19.08 31.19 -8.74
C ALA A 392 18.52 29.95 -9.47
N GLY A 393 18.85 28.75 -8.99
CA GLY A 393 18.36 27.48 -9.53
C GLY A 393 19.20 26.85 -10.66
N ASP A 394 20.40 27.37 -10.95
CA ASP A 394 21.39 26.69 -11.81
C ASP A 394 22.22 25.74 -10.94
N TYR A 395 22.00 24.44 -11.11
CA TYR A 395 22.53 23.40 -10.23
C TYR A 395 23.99 23.10 -10.52
N TYR A 396 24.82 23.03 -9.47
CA TYR A 396 26.17 22.53 -9.63
C TYR A 396 26.17 21.02 -9.89
N SER A 397 27.05 20.58 -10.79
CA SER A 397 27.13 19.18 -11.20
C SER A 397 27.97 18.36 -10.24
N TRP A 398 27.42 17.22 -9.83
CA TRP A 398 28.12 16.11 -9.23
C TRP A 398 28.18 14.93 -10.22
N THR A 399 29.37 14.32 -10.30
CA THR A 399 29.58 13.06 -11.00
C THR A 399 29.57 11.93 -9.97
N ALA A 400 28.52 11.13 -10.03
CA ALA A 400 28.29 10.03 -9.11
C ALA A 400 29.21 8.83 -9.38
N ALA A 401 29.63 8.16 -8.31
CA ALA A 401 30.21 6.83 -8.41
C ALA A 401 29.09 5.79 -8.38
N THR A 402 29.29 4.62 -8.99
CA THR A 402 28.37 3.50 -8.82
C THR A 402 28.53 2.90 -7.43
N GLY A 403 27.45 2.36 -6.88
CA GLY A 403 27.41 1.74 -5.56
C GLY A 403 26.19 2.15 -4.74
N SER A 404 26.13 1.69 -3.50
CA SER A 404 25.03 1.97 -2.58
C SER A 404 25.28 3.27 -1.81
N TYR A 405 24.21 4.00 -1.57
CA TYR A 405 24.19 5.28 -0.87
C TYR A 405 23.08 5.31 0.17
N THR A 406 23.33 6.02 1.26
CA THR A 406 22.32 6.47 2.21
C THR A 406 22.33 8.00 2.20
N LEU A 407 21.17 8.63 2.01
CA LEU A 407 21.02 10.08 2.05
C LEU A 407 19.99 10.46 3.11
N THR A 408 20.41 11.31 4.05
CA THR A 408 19.57 11.86 5.11
C THR A 408 19.45 13.37 4.96
N GLY A 409 18.23 13.88 5.05
CA GLY A 409 17.89 15.30 5.01
C GLY A 409 17.19 15.74 6.30
N SER A 410 17.77 16.70 7.00
CA SER A 410 17.25 17.25 8.24
C SER A 410 17.04 18.75 8.09
N THR A 411 15.88 19.25 8.48
CA THR A 411 15.55 20.69 8.41
C THR A 411 15.74 21.34 9.78
N TYR A 412 16.29 22.55 9.77
CA TYR A 412 16.59 23.35 10.95
C TYR A 412 16.08 24.77 10.79
N THR A 413 15.74 25.42 11.90
CA THR A 413 15.58 26.87 11.96
C THR A 413 16.95 27.57 11.81
N GLY A 414 16.96 28.89 11.66
CA GLY A 414 18.19 29.69 11.60
C GLY A 414 18.79 29.81 10.20
N THR A 415 20.12 29.94 10.12
CA THR A 415 20.88 30.16 8.88
C THR A 415 22.07 29.23 8.80
N LYS A 416 22.76 29.16 7.65
CA LYS A 416 23.95 28.31 7.49
C LYS A 416 25.09 28.63 8.47
N SER A 417 25.26 29.88 8.89
CA SER A 417 26.30 30.31 9.84
C SER A 417 25.89 30.18 11.30
N SER A 418 24.59 30.04 11.57
CA SER A 418 24.02 29.87 12.92
C SER A 418 22.83 28.92 12.85
N LEU A 419 23.13 27.62 12.92
CA LEU A 419 22.14 26.56 12.82
C LEU A 419 21.26 26.55 14.07
N GLY A 420 19.95 26.65 13.87
CA GLY A 420 18.97 26.62 14.96
C GLY A 420 18.56 25.20 15.36
N SER A 421 17.37 25.07 15.93
CA SER A 421 16.79 23.79 16.33
C SER A 421 16.28 22.99 15.14
N LEU A 422 16.30 21.65 15.27
CA LEU A 422 15.70 20.72 14.31
C LEU A 422 14.18 20.98 14.24
N THR A 423 13.62 21.10 13.03
CA THR A 423 12.19 21.41 12.83
C THR A 423 11.31 20.17 12.72
N ALA A 424 11.89 19.03 12.33
CA ALA A 424 11.18 17.75 12.15
C ALA A 424 12.17 16.56 12.17
N PRO A 425 11.69 15.32 12.38
CA PRO A 425 12.53 14.13 12.20
C PRO A 425 13.21 14.12 10.83
N ALA A 426 14.43 13.58 10.79
CA ALA A 426 15.20 13.47 9.56
C ALA A 426 14.50 12.53 8.55
N TYR A 427 14.58 12.87 7.26
CA TYR A 427 14.11 12.02 6.16
C TYR A 427 15.31 11.28 5.55
N THR A 428 15.32 9.96 5.64
CA THR A 428 16.42 9.12 5.17
C THR A 428 15.95 8.16 4.08
N ILE A 429 16.74 8.08 3.00
CA ILE A 429 16.58 7.07 1.95
C ILE A 429 17.89 6.31 1.75
N ASN A 430 17.78 5.07 1.33
CA ASN A 430 18.87 4.29 0.75
C ASN A 430 18.62 4.18 -0.75
N PHE A 431 19.65 4.19 -1.58
CA PHE A 431 19.52 3.99 -3.01
C PHE A 431 20.82 3.45 -3.60
N LYS A 432 20.79 2.96 -4.84
CA LYS A 432 21.95 2.46 -5.55
C LYS A 432 22.14 3.24 -6.85
N ILE A 433 23.38 3.58 -7.19
CA ILE A 433 23.76 4.09 -8.51
C ILE A 433 24.47 2.97 -9.27
N GLN A 434 24.11 2.76 -10.53
CA GLN A 434 24.75 1.78 -11.42
C GLN A 434 24.89 2.33 -12.84
N ASN A 435 25.66 1.63 -13.68
CA ASN A 435 25.87 1.96 -15.09
C ASN A 435 25.14 0.99 -15.99
#